data_AF-A0A9W9CQ32-F1
#
_entry.id   AF-A0A9W9CQ32-F1
#
_cell.length_a   1.000
_cell.length_b   1.000
_cell.length_c   1.000
_cell.angle_alpha   90.00
_cell.angle_beta   90.00
_cell.angle_gamma   90.00
#
_symmetry.space_group_name_H-M   'P 1'
#
loop_
_entity.id
_entity.type
_entity.pdbx_description
1 polymer ?
#
loop_
_entity_poly.entity_id
_entity_poly.type
_entity_poly.pdbx_seq_one_letter_code
_entity_poly.pdbx_strand_id
1 'polypeptide(L)'
;MIADQFEEVLKKTSQLFPLPTATATATPTHVAPIPSVLPDTPIHEFAGDAGKKTLWVVFVLMIIASAAFTALSWKVPVSKRLYHVITTLITIIAALSYFAMATGHGVSVHKITIRHQHDHVPDTFEHVHRQVFWARYVDWSLTTPLLILDLGLLAGMSGAHIFMAIAADIIMILTGLFAAFGSEGTPQKWGWYTIGCIAYIFVIWHLALNGGANATAKGPKLRTFFIAIAGYTLVLWTAYPIVWGLADGSRKVGVDGEIIAYAVLDVLAKGVFGAWLLITHANLRESDVELEGFWSNGLNRDGAIRIGEDDGA
;
A
#
# COMPACT_ATOMS: atom_id res chain seq x y z
N MET A 1 87.23 73.39 -0.63
CA MET A 1 86.48 72.86 0.53
C MET A 1 85.11 73.53 0.69
N ILE A 2 84.37 73.73 -0.42
CA ILE A 2 82.97 74.22 -0.45
C ILE A 2 82.16 73.48 -1.55
N ALA A 3 82.81 72.76 -2.48
CA ALA A 3 82.15 71.98 -3.53
C ALA A 3 81.68 70.59 -3.04
N ASP A 4 82.42 69.94 -2.14
CA ASP A 4 82.12 68.55 -1.73
C ASP A 4 80.91 68.44 -0.79
N GLN A 5 80.55 69.52 -0.08
CA GLN A 5 79.36 69.53 0.79
C GLN A 5 78.04 69.70 0.01
N PHE A 6 78.07 70.22 -1.22
CA PHE A 6 76.86 70.41 -2.03
C PHE A 6 76.42 69.12 -2.75
N GLU A 7 77.35 68.24 -3.14
CA GLU A 7 77.02 66.94 -3.74
C GLU A 7 76.40 65.96 -2.72
N GLU A 8 76.83 66.03 -1.46
CA GLU A 8 76.33 65.15 -0.40
C GLU A 8 74.88 65.49 0.01
N VAL A 9 74.51 66.78 -0.07
CA VAL A 9 73.13 67.25 0.17
C VAL A 9 72.20 66.88 -0.99
N LEU A 10 72.67 66.94 -2.24
CA LEU A 10 71.90 66.55 -3.42
C LEU A 10 71.65 65.03 -3.48
N LYS A 11 72.62 64.19 -3.08
CA LYS A 11 72.43 62.72 -2.99
C LYS A 11 71.49 62.29 -1.86
N LYS A 12 71.44 63.02 -0.73
CA LYS A 12 70.52 62.73 0.38
C LYS A 12 69.06 63.11 0.09
N THR A 13 68.83 64.04 -0.83
CA THR A 13 67.47 64.54 -1.12
C THR A 13 66.73 63.69 -2.17
N SER A 14 67.44 62.87 -2.95
CA SER A 14 66.82 61.97 -3.95
C SER A 14 66.34 60.62 -3.40
N GLN A 15 66.46 60.36 -2.09
CA GLN A 15 66.00 59.12 -1.44
C GLN A 15 64.79 59.29 -0.51
N LEU A 16 64.20 60.50 -0.45
CA LEU A 16 63.11 60.83 0.49
C LEU A 16 61.71 60.87 -0.14
N PHE A 17 61.56 60.47 -1.40
CA PHE A 17 60.27 60.25 -2.03
C PHE A 17 60.24 58.86 -2.67
N PRO A 18 59.70 57.83 -2.01
CA PRO A 18 59.30 56.64 -2.72
C PRO A 18 58.23 57.06 -3.73
N LEU A 19 58.56 56.95 -5.02
CA LEU A 19 57.55 56.90 -6.07
C LEU A 19 56.50 55.87 -5.64
N PRO A 20 55.20 56.12 -5.82
CA PRO A 20 54.21 55.08 -5.67
C PRO A 20 54.49 54.04 -6.75
N THR A 21 55.27 53.02 -6.42
CA THR A 21 55.24 51.76 -7.15
C THR A 21 53.80 51.33 -7.08
N ALA A 22 53.11 51.37 -8.22
CA ALA A 22 51.82 50.73 -8.36
C ALA A 22 52.04 49.24 -8.11
N THR A 23 51.99 48.84 -6.83
CA THR A 23 51.65 47.48 -6.49
C THR A 23 50.27 47.33 -7.07
N ALA A 24 50.18 46.69 -8.24
CA ALA A 24 48.94 46.15 -8.71
C ALA A 24 48.52 45.13 -7.63
N THR A 25 47.78 45.61 -6.63
CA THR A 25 46.86 44.77 -5.89
C THR A 25 45.93 44.27 -6.97
N ALA A 26 46.27 43.11 -7.55
CA ALA A 26 45.33 42.31 -8.27
C ALA A 26 44.27 41.96 -7.23
N THR A 27 43.26 42.81 -7.11
CA THR A 27 41.99 42.42 -6.53
C THR A 27 41.62 41.16 -7.29
N PRO A 28 41.55 39.98 -6.66
CA PRO A 28 41.05 38.83 -7.39
C PRO A 28 39.61 39.19 -7.74
N THR A 29 39.36 39.54 -9.00
CA THR A 29 38.01 39.62 -9.59
C THR A 29 37.42 38.22 -9.75
N HIS A 30 37.83 37.29 -8.88
CA HIS A 30 37.16 36.03 -8.69
C HIS A 30 35.89 36.34 -7.90
N VAL A 31 34.93 36.95 -8.58
CA VAL A 31 33.53 36.75 -8.24
C VAL A 31 33.39 35.23 -8.24
N ALA A 32 33.24 34.62 -7.07
CA ALA A 32 32.95 33.20 -6.99
C ALA A 32 31.83 32.92 -7.99
N PRO A 33 31.93 31.88 -8.85
CA PRO A 33 30.86 31.57 -9.77
C PRO A 33 29.59 31.50 -8.94
N ILE A 34 28.64 32.40 -9.20
CA ILE A 34 27.32 32.36 -8.57
C ILE A 34 26.85 30.94 -8.84
N PRO A 35 26.60 30.11 -7.81
CA PRO A 35 26.06 28.78 -8.03
C PRO A 35 24.82 28.99 -8.88
N SER A 36 24.85 28.52 -10.12
CA SER A 36 23.69 28.56 -11.00
C SER A 36 22.71 27.54 -10.42
N VAL A 37 21.94 27.98 -9.42
CA VAL A 37 20.77 27.27 -8.93
C VAL A 37 19.77 27.38 -10.07
N LEU A 38 19.82 26.41 -10.99
CA LEU A 38 18.74 26.17 -11.93
C LEU A 38 17.45 26.09 -11.10
N PRO A 39 16.35 26.75 -11.51
CA PRO A 39 15.09 26.60 -10.80
C PRO A 39 14.78 25.10 -10.68
N ASP A 40 14.63 24.62 -9.44
CA ASP A 40 14.32 23.23 -9.13
C ASP A 40 13.01 22.84 -9.83
N THR A 41 13.12 22.26 -11.02
CA THR A 41 11.95 21.66 -11.68
C THR A 41 11.61 20.39 -10.92
N PRO A 42 10.36 20.25 -10.42
CA PRO A 42 10.00 19.10 -9.63
C PRO A 42 10.09 17.81 -10.46
N ILE A 43 10.65 16.75 -9.88
CA ILE A 43 10.69 15.43 -10.51
C ILE A 43 9.29 14.84 -10.46
N HIS A 44 8.78 14.40 -11.62
CA HIS A 44 7.46 13.81 -11.75
C HIS A 44 7.55 12.28 -11.82
N GLU A 45 7.21 11.62 -10.72
CA GLU A 45 7.11 10.15 -10.63
C GLU A 45 5.65 9.75 -10.86
N PHE A 46 5.25 9.65 -12.13
CA PHE A 46 3.87 9.39 -12.54
C PHE A 46 3.77 8.04 -13.26
N ALA A 47 2.56 7.49 -13.32
CA ALA A 47 2.32 6.24 -14.04
C ALA A 47 2.55 6.42 -15.55
N GLY A 48 3.39 5.55 -16.10
CA GLY A 48 3.63 5.38 -17.52
C GLY A 48 2.58 4.47 -18.18
N ASP A 49 2.84 4.12 -19.44
CA ASP A 49 1.90 3.33 -20.24
C ASP A 49 1.73 1.91 -19.72
N ALA A 50 2.79 1.32 -19.16
CA ALA A 50 2.75 -0.04 -18.63
C ALA A 50 1.86 -0.12 -17.39
N GLY A 51 2.01 0.83 -16.46
CA GLY A 51 1.15 0.94 -15.28
C GLY A 51 -0.31 1.17 -15.66
N LYS A 52 -0.58 2.13 -16.56
CA LYS A 52 -1.95 2.43 -17.03
C LYS A 52 -2.63 1.24 -17.70
N LYS A 53 -1.93 0.53 -18.59
CA LYS A 53 -2.45 -0.68 -19.23
C LYS A 53 -2.74 -1.78 -18.20
N THR A 54 -1.84 -1.96 -17.24
CA THR A 54 -2.02 -2.94 -16.16
C THR A 54 -3.29 -2.69 -15.36
N LEU A 55 -3.59 -1.43 -15.01
CA LEU A 55 -4.81 -1.08 -14.29
C LEU A 55 -6.08 -1.51 -15.05
N TRP A 56 -6.13 -1.26 -16.36
CA TRP A 56 -7.25 -1.68 -17.21
C TRP A 56 -7.35 -3.20 -17.35
N VAL A 57 -6.21 -3.89 -17.48
CA VAL A 57 -6.18 -5.35 -17.56
C VAL A 57 -6.76 -5.95 -16.28
N VAL A 58 -6.32 -5.51 -15.10
CA VAL A 58 -6.83 -6.04 -13.83
C VAL A 58 -8.29 -5.68 -13.60
N PHE A 59 -8.73 -4.48 -14.00
CA PHE A 59 -10.16 -4.15 -14.00
C PHE A 59 -10.99 -5.21 -14.73
N VAL A 60 -10.61 -5.56 -15.97
CA VAL A 60 -11.31 -6.58 -16.76
C VAL A 60 -11.24 -7.96 -16.10
N LEU A 61 -10.07 -8.35 -15.58
CA LEU A 61 -9.92 -9.63 -14.88
C LEU A 61 -10.82 -9.73 -13.64
N MET A 62 -10.95 -8.66 -12.86
CA MET A 62 -11.83 -8.62 -11.69
C MET A 62 -13.31 -8.72 -12.09
N ILE A 63 -13.73 -8.06 -13.17
CA ILE A 63 -15.09 -8.21 -13.72
C ILE A 63 -15.37 -9.65 -14.16
N ILE A 64 -14.42 -10.28 -14.86
CA ILE A 64 -14.55 -11.69 -15.27
C ILE A 64 -14.67 -12.59 -14.04
N ALA A 65 -13.85 -12.37 -13.02
CA ALA A 65 -13.92 -13.13 -11.77
C ALA A 65 -15.27 -12.94 -11.06
N SER A 66 -15.77 -11.71 -10.95
CA SER A 66 -17.09 -11.41 -10.36
C SER A 66 -18.22 -12.12 -11.11
N ALA A 67 -18.20 -12.08 -12.45
CA ALA A 67 -19.20 -12.76 -13.28
C ALA A 67 -19.13 -14.29 -13.08
N ALA A 68 -17.92 -14.86 -13.04
CA ALA A 68 -17.72 -16.28 -12.81
C ALA A 68 -18.23 -16.71 -11.42
N PHE A 69 -17.88 -15.99 -10.35
CA PHE A 69 -18.31 -16.31 -8.98
C PHE A 69 -19.83 -16.16 -8.81
N THR A 70 -20.42 -15.14 -9.45
CA THR A 70 -21.87 -14.99 -9.52
C THR A 70 -22.52 -16.19 -10.20
N ALA A 71 -22.00 -16.62 -11.36
CA ALA A 71 -22.53 -17.76 -12.09
C ALA A 71 -22.41 -19.08 -11.30
N LEU A 72 -21.30 -19.27 -10.55
CA LEU A 72 -21.15 -20.40 -9.63
C LEU A 72 -22.21 -20.38 -8.52
N SER A 73 -22.51 -19.19 -7.98
CA SER A 73 -23.52 -19.04 -6.92
C SER A 73 -24.90 -19.53 -7.32
N TRP A 74 -25.28 -19.43 -8.60
CA TRP A 74 -26.61 -19.82 -9.08
C TRP A 74 -26.93 -21.31 -8.89
N LYS A 75 -25.89 -22.15 -8.78
CA LYS A 75 -26.03 -23.60 -8.57
C LYS A 75 -26.20 -23.99 -7.09
N VAL A 76 -26.04 -23.04 -6.17
CA VAL A 76 -26.05 -23.28 -4.71
C VAL A 76 -27.38 -22.77 -4.14
N PRO A 77 -28.00 -23.36 -3.11
CA PRO A 77 -29.18 -22.78 -2.46
C PRO A 77 -28.82 -21.50 -1.69
N VAL A 78 -29.76 -20.54 -1.57
CA VAL A 78 -29.51 -19.21 -0.97
C VAL A 78 -28.90 -19.30 0.44
N SER A 79 -29.36 -20.24 1.27
CA SER A 79 -28.85 -20.46 2.62
C SER A 79 -27.36 -20.82 2.69
N LYS A 80 -26.77 -21.32 1.60
CA LYS A 80 -25.35 -21.74 1.52
C LYS A 80 -24.49 -20.85 0.62
N ARG A 81 -25.04 -19.75 0.09
CA ARG A 81 -24.33 -18.87 -0.85
C ARG A 81 -23.37 -17.88 -0.19
N LEU A 82 -23.25 -17.86 1.13
CA LEU A 82 -22.54 -16.79 1.84
C LEU A 82 -21.11 -16.55 1.31
N TYR A 83 -20.28 -17.60 1.20
CA TYR A 83 -18.93 -17.48 0.60
C TYR A 83 -18.97 -16.91 -0.83
N HIS A 84 -19.93 -17.36 -1.65
CA HIS A 84 -20.06 -16.86 -3.02
C HIS A 84 -20.40 -15.37 -3.05
N VAL A 85 -21.26 -14.90 -2.15
CA VAL A 85 -21.65 -13.49 -2.04
C VAL A 85 -20.44 -12.65 -1.59
N ILE A 86 -19.74 -13.07 -0.54
CA ILE A 86 -18.56 -12.37 0.00
C ILE A 86 -17.45 -12.30 -1.07
N THR A 87 -17.07 -13.44 -1.64
CA THR A 87 -16.02 -13.51 -2.67
C THR A 87 -16.38 -12.73 -3.96
N THR A 88 -17.66 -12.72 -4.35
CA THR A 88 -18.12 -11.89 -5.48
C THR A 88 -17.99 -10.41 -5.13
N LEU A 89 -18.41 -10.00 -3.93
CA LEU A 89 -18.31 -8.60 -3.50
C LEU A 89 -16.85 -8.13 -3.45
N ILE A 90 -15.91 -8.98 -3.01
CA ILE A 90 -14.46 -8.70 -3.05
C ILE A 90 -14.01 -8.31 -4.46
N THR A 91 -14.37 -9.11 -5.47
CA THR A 91 -13.93 -8.85 -6.85
C THR A 91 -14.65 -7.66 -7.49
N ILE A 92 -15.92 -7.39 -7.12
CA ILE A 92 -16.64 -6.19 -7.57
C ILE A 92 -15.99 -4.93 -7.02
N ILE A 93 -15.68 -4.89 -5.71
CA ILE A 93 -15.02 -3.73 -5.08
C ILE A 93 -13.65 -3.51 -5.72
N ALA A 94 -12.88 -4.57 -5.93
CA ALA A 94 -11.59 -4.48 -6.61
C ALA A 94 -11.76 -3.94 -8.04
N ALA A 95 -12.71 -4.43 -8.83
CA ALA A 95 -12.98 -3.90 -10.16
C ALA A 95 -13.27 -2.38 -10.13
N LEU A 96 -14.13 -1.93 -9.22
CA LEU A 96 -14.44 -0.50 -9.08
C LEU A 96 -13.21 0.33 -8.71
N SER A 97 -12.35 -0.19 -7.82
CA SER A 97 -11.11 0.49 -7.46
C SER A 97 -10.11 0.56 -8.62
N TYR A 98 -9.90 -0.54 -9.35
CA TYR A 98 -9.05 -0.55 -10.54
C TYR A 98 -9.57 0.39 -11.63
N PHE A 99 -10.89 0.47 -11.82
CA PHE A 99 -11.51 1.45 -12.70
C PHE A 99 -11.25 2.89 -12.24
N ALA A 100 -11.43 3.19 -10.95
CA ALA A 100 -11.16 4.52 -10.39
C ALA A 100 -9.68 4.91 -10.53
N MET A 101 -8.76 3.98 -10.33
CA MET A 101 -7.32 4.20 -10.52
C MET A 101 -6.97 4.39 -12.00
N ALA A 102 -7.53 3.59 -12.90
CA ALA A 102 -7.29 3.67 -14.34
C ALA A 102 -7.80 4.98 -14.96
N THR A 103 -8.93 5.49 -14.44
CA THR A 103 -9.53 6.77 -14.87
C THR A 103 -8.93 7.98 -14.17
N GLY A 104 -8.12 7.79 -13.13
CA GLY A 104 -7.46 8.85 -12.37
C GLY A 104 -8.29 9.43 -11.21
N HIS A 105 -9.53 8.99 -11.01
CA HIS A 105 -10.36 9.43 -9.88
C HIS A 105 -9.86 8.93 -8.52
N GLY A 106 -9.15 7.79 -8.52
CA GLY A 106 -8.59 7.15 -7.33
C GLY A 106 -7.14 7.52 -7.02
N VAL A 107 -6.70 8.68 -7.51
CA VAL A 107 -5.29 9.08 -7.54
C VAL A 107 -5.12 10.46 -6.91
N SER A 108 -4.02 10.66 -6.18
CA SER A 108 -3.55 11.97 -5.71
C SER A 108 -2.08 12.16 -6.04
N VAL A 109 -1.62 13.41 -6.12
CA VAL A 109 -0.20 13.73 -6.27
C VAL A 109 0.33 14.18 -4.92
N HIS A 110 1.16 13.34 -4.30
CA HIS A 110 1.87 13.70 -3.09
C HIS A 110 3.07 14.58 -3.46
N LYS A 111 3.19 15.75 -2.81
CA LYS A 111 4.27 16.69 -3.04
C LYS A 111 5.28 16.58 -1.92
N ILE A 112 6.50 16.20 -2.26
CA ILE A 112 7.57 15.94 -1.32
C ILE A 112 8.69 16.96 -1.56
N THR A 113 9.30 17.42 -0.46
CA THR A 113 10.55 18.16 -0.49
C THR A 113 11.60 17.38 0.28
N ILE A 114 12.66 16.97 -0.41
CA ILE A 114 13.80 16.28 0.17
C ILE A 114 14.89 17.32 0.42
N ARG A 115 15.38 17.40 1.66
CA ARG A 115 16.51 18.25 2.03
C ARG A 115 17.78 17.42 1.95
N HIS A 116 18.71 17.84 1.10
CA HIS A 116 20.06 17.31 1.03
C HIS A 116 20.96 18.20 1.87
N GLN A 117 21.42 17.67 3.00
CA GLN A 117 22.33 18.37 3.88
C GLN A 117 23.76 18.24 3.37
N HIS A 118 24.49 19.35 3.32
CA HIS A 118 25.90 19.37 2.90
C HIS A 118 26.76 20.02 3.98
N ASP A 119 27.98 19.51 4.18
CA ASP A 119 28.84 19.98 5.28
C ASP A 119 29.44 21.38 5.05
N HIS A 120 29.67 21.75 3.78
CA HIS A 120 30.42 22.96 3.41
C HIS A 120 29.71 23.85 2.38
N VAL A 121 28.46 23.52 2.02
CA VAL A 121 27.62 24.33 1.13
C VAL A 121 26.19 24.39 1.69
N PRO A 122 25.39 25.42 1.35
CA PRO A 122 23.99 25.48 1.76
C PRO A 122 23.22 24.24 1.31
N ASP A 123 22.25 23.84 2.11
CA ASP A 123 21.41 22.69 1.79
C ASP A 123 20.67 22.89 0.48
N THR A 124 20.59 21.82 -0.30
CA THR A 124 19.81 21.80 -1.54
C THR A 124 18.48 21.10 -1.29
N PHE A 125 17.43 21.55 -1.98
CA PHE A 125 16.10 21.00 -1.85
C PHE A 125 15.70 20.35 -3.16
N GLU A 126 15.16 19.14 -3.11
CA GLU A 126 14.66 18.44 -4.28
C GLU A 126 13.16 18.25 -4.12
N HIS A 127 12.40 18.77 -5.07
CA HIS A 127 10.94 18.65 -5.08
C HIS A 127 10.53 17.44 -5.93
N VAL A 128 9.78 16.52 -5.34
CA VAL A 128 9.27 15.34 -6.04
C VAL A 128 7.76 15.28 -5.95
N HIS A 129 7.12 15.13 -7.09
CA HIS A 129 5.69 14.90 -7.22
C HIS A 129 5.46 13.42 -7.55
N ARG A 130 5.01 12.64 -6.58
CA ARG A 130 4.74 11.21 -6.76
C ARG A 130 3.24 10.95 -6.80
N GLN A 131 2.82 10.18 -7.78
CA GLN A 131 1.43 9.73 -7.91
C GLN A 131 1.13 8.63 -6.88
N VAL A 132 0.18 8.88 -5.99
CA VAL A 132 -0.29 7.94 -4.96
C VAL A 132 -1.69 7.45 -5.32
N PHE A 133 -1.83 6.13 -5.44
CA PHE A 133 -3.07 5.45 -5.81
C PHE A 133 -3.90 5.12 -4.56
N TRP A 134 -4.46 6.15 -3.94
CA TRP A 134 -5.15 6.04 -2.64
C TRP A 134 -6.40 5.14 -2.70
N ALA A 135 -7.06 5.03 -3.86
CA ALA A 135 -8.24 4.15 -4.02
C ALA A 135 -7.94 2.68 -3.73
N ARG A 136 -6.67 2.26 -3.87
CA ARG A 136 -6.22 0.92 -3.50
C ARG A 136 -6.34 0.64 -2.01
N TYR A 137 -6.08 1.63 -1.16
CA TYR A 137 -6.27 1.49 0.29
C TYR A 137 -7.75 1.44 0.65
N VAL A 138 -8.61 2.14 -0.10
CA VAL A 138 -10.07 2.03 0.07
C VAL A 138 -10.57 0.65 -0.34
N ASP A 139 -10.08 0.10 -1.47
CA ASP A 139 -10.32 -1.30 -1.84
C ASP A 139 -9.92 -2.22 -0.69
N TRP A 140 -8.65 -2.16 -0.27
CA TRP A 140 -8.16 -3.05 0.77
C TRP A 140 -8.96 -2.92 2.06
N SER A 141 -9.29 -1.71 2.51
CA SER A 141 -10.09 -1.51 3.74
C SER A 141 -11.49 -2.13 3.70
N LEU A 142 -11.97 -2.52 2.52
CA LEU A 142 -13.24 -3.20 2.33
C LEU A 142 -13.05 -4.67 1.97
N THR A 143 -12.06 -5.02 1.15
CA THR A 143 -11.87 -6.38 0.66
C THR A 143 -11.07 -7.26 1.60
N THR A 144 -10.10 -6.74 2.34
CA THR A 144 -9.34 -7.54 3.33
C THR A 144 -10.20 -7.94 4.54
N PRO A 145 -11.14 -7.11 5.05
CA PRO A 145 -12.12 -7.58 6.03
C PRO A 145 -13.01 -8.72 5.52
N LEU A 146 -13.42 -8.66 4.25
CA LEU A 146 -14.23 -9.71 3.62
C LEU A 146 -13.42 -11.00 3.43
N LEU A 147 -12.13 -10.91 3.07
CA LEU A 147 -11.23 -12.07 3.00
C LEU A 147 -11.02 -12.72 4.38
N ILE A 148 -10.87 -11.90 5.43
CA ILE A 148 -10.79 -12.38 6.81
C ILE A 148 -12.11 -13.02 7.23
N LEU A 149 -13.25 -12.46 6.82
CA LEU A 149 -14.57 -13.04 7.09
C LEU A 149 -14.70 -14.42 6.43
N ASP A 150 -14.33 -14.56 5.15
CA ASP A 150 -14.33 -15.85 4.44
C ASP A 150 -13.44 -16.88 5.17
N LEU A 151 -12.21 -16.52 5.55
CA LEU A 151 -11.29 -17.39 6.29
C LEU A 151 -11.80 -17.73 7.70
N GLY A 152 -12.35 -16.76 8.41
CA GLY A 152 -12.85 -16.91 9.76
C GLY A 152 -14.08 -17.83 9.81
N LEU A 153 -15.01 -17.65 8.88
CA LEU A 153 -16.16 -18.54 8.69
C LEU A 153 -15.70 -19.95 8.33
N LEU A 154 -14.73 -20.08 7.40
CA LEU A 154 -14.17 -21.36 6.98
C LEU A 154 -13.56 -22.12 8.18
N ALA A 155 -12.80 -21.44 9.02
CA ALA A 155 -12.24 -22.02 10.24
C ALA A 155 -13.27 -22.29 11.34
N GLY A 156 -14.47 -21.71 11.27
CA GLY A 156 -15.43 -21.71 12.38
C GLY A 156 -14.95 -20.87 13.57
N MET A 157 -14.31 -19.73 13.31
CA MET A 157 -13.94 -18.76 14.34
C MET A 157 -15.17 -18.12 14.99
N SER A 158 -15.06 -17.75 16.26
CA SER A 158 -16.12 -16.97 16.91
C SER A 158 -16.22 -15.57 16.31
N GLY A 159 -17.42 -14.99 16.31
CA GLY A 159 -17.63 -13.63 15.79
C GLY A 159 -16.76 -12.57 16.47
N ALA A 160 -16.43 -12.75 17.75
CA ALA A 160 -15.53 -11.85 18.48
C ALA A 160 -14.09 -11.88 17.90
N HIS A 161 -13.55 -13.07 17.62
CA HIS A 161 -12.23 -13.20 17.01
C HIS A 161 -12.21 -12.68 15.57
N ILE A 162 -13.27 -12.94 14.79
CA ILE A 162 -13.40 -12.40 13.43
C ILE A 162 -13.44 -10.87 13.49
N PHE A 163 -14.25 -10.29 14.37
CA PHE A 163 -14.36 -8.84 14.54
C PHE A 163 -13.03 -8.19 14.94
N MET A 164 -12.32 -8.78 15.90
CA MET A 164 -11.00 -8.26 16.33
C MET A 164 -9.96 -8.36 15.20
N ALA A 165 -9.97 -9.44 14.41
CA ALA A 165 -9.12 -9.57 13.24
C ALA A 165 -9.43 -8.49 12.19
N ILE A 166 -10.72 -8.26 11.89
CA ILE A 166 -11.16 -7.20 10.98
C ILE A 166 -10.78 -5.80 11.48
N ALA A 167 -10.93 -5.53 12.78
CA ALA A 167 -10.57 -4.23 13.34
C ALA A 167 -9.06 -3.97 13.20
N ALA A 168 -8.22 -4.98 13.49
CA ALA A 168 -6.78 -4.88 13.29
C ALA A 168 -6.40 -4.73 11.81
N ASP A 169 -7.10 -5.42 10.92
CA ASP A 169 -6.92 -5.31 9.48
C ASP A 169 -7.24 -3.90 8.95
N ILE A 170 -8.35 -3.29 9.40
CA ILE A 170 -8.67 -1.91 9.04
C ILE A 170 -7.60 -0.95 9.55
N ILE A 171 -7.10 -1.14 10.79
CA ILE A 171 -5.98 -0.34 11.32
C ILE A 171 -4.74 -0.51 10.45
N MET A 172 -4.41 -1.75 10.06
CA MET A 172 -3.28 -2.06 9.18
C MET A 172 -3.37 -1.28 7.86
N ILE A 173 -4.52 -1.30 7.19
CA ILE A 173 -4.70 -0.61 5.91
C ILE A 173 -4.67 0.91 6.05
N LEU A 174 -5.39 1.48 7.02
CA LEU A 174 -5.48 2.93 7.19
C LEU A 174 -4.14 3.54 7.63
N THR A 175 -3.39 2.85 8.48
CA THR A 175 -2.05 3.31 8.85
C THR A 175 -1.07 3.21 7.68
N GLY A 176 -1.20 2.20 6.81
CA GLY A 176 -0.50 2.15 5.52
C GLY A 176 -0.83 3.32 4.60
N LEU A 177 -2.10 3.72 4.54
CA LEU A 177 -2.54 4.91 3.79
C LEU A 177 -1.91 6.20 4.34
N PHE A 178 -1.91 6.38 5.66
CA PHE A 178 -1.28 7.53 6.29
C PHE A 178 0.24 7.55 6.09
N ALA A 179 0.87 6.38 6.08
CA ALA A 179 2.29 6.25 5.73
C ALA A 179 2.54 6.68 4.28
N ALA A 180 1.67 6.33 3.33
CA ALA A 180 1.82 6.68 1.91
C ALA A 180 1.77 8.21 1.66
N PHE A 181 1.00 8.94 2.49
CA PHE A 181 0.96 10.40 2.48
C PHE A 181 1.91 11.05 3.50
N GLY A 182 2.73 10.27 4.19
CA GLY A 182 3.71 10.77 5.14
C GLY A 182 4.80 11.59 4.46
N SER A 183 5.34 12.59 5.16
CA SER A 183 6.48 13.36 4.67
C SER A 183 7.75 12.52 4.65
N GLU A 184 8.55 12.62 3.59
CA GLU A 184 9.82 11.87 3.50
C GLU A 184 10.83 12.29 4.56
N GLY A 185 11.71 11.34 4.93
CA GLY A 185 12.75 11.58 5.92
C GLY A 185 12.22 11.81 7.34
N THR A 186 10.91 11.62 7.58
CA THR A 186 10.31 11.81 8.90
C THR A 186 10.12 10.49 9.64
N PRO A 187 10.32 10.48 10.98
CA PRO A 187 9.94 9.34 11.82
C PRO A 187 8.45 9.01 11.74
N GLN A 188 7.60 9.99 11.42
CA GLN A 188 6.15 9.84 11.36
C GLN A 188 5.71 8.85 10.27
N LYS A 189 6.27 8.94 9.05
CA LYS A 189 5.99 7.99 7.96
C LYS A 189 6.28 6.54 8.35
N TRP A 190 7.46 6.30 8.92
CA TRP A 190 7.89 4.97 9.36
C TRP A 190 7.17 4.50 10.63
N GLY A 191 6.74 5.42 11.48
CA GLY A 191 5.87 5.13 12.62
C GLY A 191 4.53 4.55 12.17
N TRP A 192 3.87 5.18 11.20
CA TRP A 192 2.62 4.66 10.63
C TRP A 192 2.81 3.29 9.99
N TYR A 193 3.87 3.11 9.19
CA TYR A 193 4.21 1.81 8.60
C TYR A 193 4.42 0.73 9.68
N THR A 194 5.13 1.06 10.75
CA THR A 194 5.39 0.13 11.86
C THR A 194 4.10 -0.28 12.59
N ILE A 195 3.20 0.68 12.84
CA ILE A 195 1.88 0.38 13.43
C ILE A 195 1.10 -0.58 12.53
N GLY A 196 1.14 -0.37 11.20
CA GLY A 196 0.52 -1.27 10.23
C GLY A 196 1.08 -2.69 10.31
N CYS A 197 2.41 -2.84 10.38
CA CYS A 197 3.07 -4.14 10.54
C CYS A 197 2.70 -4.83 11.86
N ILE A 198 2.56 -4.10 12.96
CA ILE A 198 2.13 -4.67 14.25
C ILE A 198 0.67 -5.14 14.16
N ALA A 199 -0.20 -4.34 13.55
CA ALA A 199 -1.58 -4.70 13.32
C ALA A 199 -1.69 -5.97 12.44
N TYR A 200 -0.83 -6.10 11.42
CA TYR A 200 -0.73 -7.30 10.60
C TYR A 200 -0.34 -8.55 11.41
N ILE A 201 0.61 -8.45 12.34
CA ILE A 201 0.97 -9.55 13.25
C ILE A 201 -0.25 -10.00 14.07
N PHE A 202 -1.10 -9.06 14.48
CA PHE A 202 -2.33 -9.37 15.21
C PHE A 202 -3.38 -10.09 14.34
N VAL A 203 -3.46 -9.77 13.05
CA VAL A 203 -4.26 -10.52 12.06
C VAL A 203 -3.72 -11.95 11.92
N ILE A 204 -2.40 -12.11 11.77
CA ILE A 204 -1.75 -13.44 11.71
C ILE A 204 -2.08 -14.24 12.97
N TRP A 205 -1.98 -13.64 14.15
CA TRP A 205 -2.29 -14.31 15.42
C TRP A 205 -3.72 -14.86 15.45
N HIS A 206 -4.70 -14.07 14.99
CA HIS A 206 -6.09 -14.51 14.89
C HIS A 206 -6.27 -15.67 13.92
N LEU A 207 -5.76 -15.55 12.69
CA LEU A 207 -5.96 -16.56 11.65
C LEU A 207 -5.17 -17.84 11.92
N ALA A 208 -3.89 -17.72 12.30
CA ALA A 208 -3.01 -18.86 12.48
C ALA A 208 -3.32 -19.65 13.76
N LEU A 209 -3.47 -18.97 14.91
CA LEU A 209 -3.70 -19.66 16.18
C LEU A 209 -5.17 -20.00 16.39
N ASN A 210 -6.05 -18.99 16.39
CA ASN A 210 -7.47 -19.21 16.67
C ASN A 210 -8.15 -19.93 15.50
N GLY A 211 -7.90 -19.50 14.26
CA GLY A 211 -8.42 -20.18 13.08
C GLY A 211 -7.87 -21.61 12.94
N GLY A 212 -6.57 -21.80 13.14
CA GLY A 212 -5.93 -23.13 13.06
C GLY A 212 -6.45 -24.11 14.11
N ALA A 213 -6.66 -23.65 15.35
CA ALA A 213 -7.23 -24.47 16.42
C ALA A 213 -8.68 -24.88 16.10
N ASN A 214 -9.53 -23.93 15.66
CA ASN A 214 -10.92 -24.21 15.34
C ASN A 214 -11.08 -25.13 14.12
N ALA A 215 -10.28 -24.91 13.07
CA ALA A 215 -10.26 -25.79 11.91
C ALA A 215 -9.82 -27.22 12.28
N THR A 216 -8.88 -27.35 13.22
CA THR A 216 -8.44 -28.66 13.74
C THR A 216 -9.57 -29.39 14.47
N ALA A 217 -10.37 -28.67 15.26
CA ALA A 217 -11.51 -29.24 15.98
C ALA A 217 -12.64 -29.73 15.05
N LYS A 218 -12.79 -29.13 13.86
CA LYS A 218 -13.82 -29.50 12.89
C LYS A 218 -13.51 -30.76 12.07
N GLY A 219 -12.23 -31.04 11.80
CA GLY A 219 -11.84 -32.26 11.09
C GLY A 219 -10.53 -32.14 10.30
N PRO A 220 -9.88 -33.27 9.97
CA PRO A 220 -8.57 -33.27 9.31
C PRO A 220 -8.60 -32.69 7.89
N LYS A 221 -9.71 -32.87 7.15
CA LYS A 221 -9.87 -32.35 5.78
C LYS A 221 -9.97 -30.82 5.80
N LEU A 222 -10.89 -30.28 6.61
CA LEU A 222 -11.05 -28.83 6.75
C LEU A 222 -9.79 -28.17 7.31
N ARG A 223 -9.15 -28.77 8.32
CA ARG A 223 -7.86 -28.32 8.85
C ARG A 223 -6.81 -28.19 7.75
N THR A 224 -6.64 -29.22 6.94
CA THR A 224 -5.63 -29.24 5.87
C THR A 224 -5.89 -28.13 4.86
N PHE A 225 -7.15 -27.99 4.44
CA PHE A 225 -7.53 -26.94 3.52
C PHE A 225 -7.35 -25.53 4.11
N PHE A 226 -7.80 -25.32 5.36
CA PHE A 226 -7.66 -24.04 6.04
C PHE A 226 -6.19 -23.63 6.19
N ILE A 227 -5.31 -24.53 6.64
CA ILE A 227 -3.87 -24.25 6.77
C ILE A 227 -3.28 -23.85 5.42
N ALA A 228 -3.65 -24.56 4.35
CA ALA A 228 -3.16 -24.26 3.01
C ALA A 228 -3.61 -22.88 2.51
N ILE A 229 -4.91 -22.58 2.60
CA ILE A 229 -5.47 -21.33 2.07
C ILE A 229 -5.14 -20.12 2.94
N ALA A 230 -5.20 -20.25 4.27
CA ALA A 230 -4.79 -19.18 5.19
C ALA A 230 -3.28 -18.94 5.11
N GLY A 231 -2.47 -20.00 5.02
CA GLY A 231 -1.02 -19.89 4.82
C GLY A 231 -0.68 -19.19 3.51
N TYR A 232 -1.34 -19.56 2.41
CA TYR A 232 -1.24 -18.86 1.12
C TYR A 232 -1.55 -17.37 1.27
N THR A 233 -2.68 -17.03 1.89
CA THR A 233 -3.09 -15.63 2.09
C THR A 233 -2.08 -14.85 2.91
N LEU A 234 -1.61 -15.37 4.05
CA LEU A 234 -0.64 -14.68 4.91
C LEU A 234 0.73 -14.52 4.25
N VAL A 235 1.21 -15.53 3.52
CA VAL A 235 2.47 -15.39 2.77
C VAL A 235 2.33 -14.31 1.69
N LEU A 236 1.22 -14.34 0.95
CA LEU A 236 0.94 -13.34 -0.09
C LEU A 236 0.77 -11.93 0.49
N TRP A 237 0.06 -11.79 1.61
CA TRP A 237 -0.16 -10.51 2.29
C TRP A 237 1.13 -9.90 2.83
N THR A 238 2.11 -10.72 3.21
CA THR A 238 3.45 -10.25 3.60
C THR A 238 4.18 -9.56 2.44
N ALA A 239 3.87 -9.90 1.19
CA ALA A 239 4.46 -9.23 0.04
C ALA A 239 3.99 -7.77 -0.13
N TYR A 240 2.78 -7.42 0.33
CA TYR A 240 2.25 -6.06 0.22
C TYR A 240 3.08 -5.02 0.99
N PRO A 241 3.38 -5.17 2.29
CA PRO A 241 4.24 -4.22 3.01
C PRO A 241 5.67 -4.22 2.47
N ILE A 242 6.17 -5.33 1.91
CA ILE A 242 7.48 -5.36 1.23
C ILE A 242 7.45 -4.47 -0.02
N VAL A 243 6.44 -4.61 -0.87
CA VAL A 243 6.25 -3.73 -2.04
C VAL A 243 6.12 -2.28 -1.58
N TRP A 244 5.36 -2.01 -0.53
CA TRP A 244 5.22 -0.68 0.04
C TRP A 244 6.57 -0.11 0.48
N GLY A 245 7.37 -0.87 1.23
CA GLY A 245 8.70 -0.47 1.68
C GLY A 245 9.68 -0.21 0.54
N LEU A 246 9.56 -0.95 -0.57
CA LEU A 246 10.41 -0.78 -1.76
C LEU A 246 9.94 0.37 -2.68
N ALA A 247 8.63 0.59 -2.80
CA ALA A 247 8.03 1.61 -3.65
C ALA A 247 7.87 2.92 -2.88
N ASP A 248 6.80 3.08 -2.10
CA ASP A 248 6.53 4.32 -1.37
C ASP A 248 7.58 4.61 -0.29
N GLY A 249 8.06 3.58 0.43
CA GLY A 249 9.00 3.74 1.54
C GLY A 249 10.40 4.19 1.11
N SER A 250 11.05 3.42 0.23
CA SER A 250 12.46 3.62 -0.16
C SER A 250 12.67 4.06 -1.61
N ARG A 251 11.58 4.18 -2.41
CA ARG A 251 11.60 4.69 -3.79
C ARG A 251 12.54 3.97 -4.75
N LYS A 252 12.83 2.70 -4.48
CA LYS A 252 13.62 1.86 -5.38
C LYS A 252 12.81 1.36 -6.56
N VAL A 253 11.48 1.44 -6.47
CA VAL A 253 10.53 1.00 -7.49
C VAL A 253 9.71 2.20 -7.98
N GLY A 254 9.77 2.45 -9.29
CA GLY A 254 8.97 3.47 -9.95
C GLY A 254 7.46 3.15 -9.90
N VAL A 255 6.62 4.13 -10.20
CA VAL A 255 5.16 4.01 -10.08
C VAL A 255 4.58 2.87 -10.93
N ASP A 256 5.11 2.61 -12.12
CA ASP A 256 4.67 1.47 -12.95
C ASP A 256 4.99 0.13 -12.30
N GLY A 257 6.18 -0.01 -11.70
CA GLY A 257 6.57 -1.22 -10.99
C GLY A 257 5.70 -1.47 -9.76
N GLU A 258 5.34 -0.41 -9.02
CA GLU A 258 4.42 -0.47 -7.90
C GLU A 258 3.03 -0.95 -8.33
N ILE A 259 2.47 -0.34 -9.39
CA ILE A 259 1.17 -0.73 -9.95
C ILE A 259 1.17 -2.20 -10.36
N ILE A 260 2.20 -2.63 -11.09
CA ILE A 260 2.32 -4.01 -11.58
C ILE A 260 2.45 -5.00 -10.42
N ALA A 261 3.27 -4.68 -9.41
CA ALA A 261 3.43 -5.53 -8.25
C ALA A 261 2.11 -5.73 -7.49
N TYR A 262 1.40 -4.65 -7.15
CA TYR A 262 0.10 -4.77 -6.48
C TYR A 262 -0.98 -5.41 -7.35
N ALA A 263 -0.96 -5.16 -8.67
CA ALA A 263 -1.85 -5.82 -9.64
C ALA A 263 -1.71 -7.35 -9.60
N VAL A 264 -0.47 -7.85 -9.64
CA VAL A 264 -0.22 -9.30 -9.55
C VAL A 264 -0.69 -9.84 -8.21
N LEU A 265 -0.35 -9.16 -7.10
CA LEU A 265 -0.76 -9.57 -5.76
C LEU A 265 -2.30 -9.61 -5.63
N ASP A 266 -3.01 -8.62 -6.15
CA ASP A 266 -4.47 -8.56 -6.06
C ASP A 266 -5.16 -9.65 -6.89
N VAL A 267 -4.68 -9.94 -8.10
CA VAL A 267 -5.20 -11.05 -8.91
C VAL A 267 -5.05 -12.38 -8.15
N LEU A 268 -3.91 -12.57 -7.49
CA LEU A 268 -3.65 -13.75 -6.67
C LEU A 268 -4.50 -13.78 -5.39
N ALA A 269 -4.62 -12.66 -4.69
CA ALA A 269 -5.27 -12.54 -3.38
C ALA A 269 -6.80 -12.52 -3.47
N LYS A 270 -7.36 -12.13 -4.62
CA LYS A 270 -8.80 -11.97 -4.82
C LYS A 270 -9.34 -12.98 -5.83
N GLY A 271 -8.80 -12.99 -7.05
CA GLY A 271 -9.24 -13.88 -8.11
C GLY A 271 -8.87 -15.34 -7.85
N VAL A 272 -7.58 -15.64 -7.66
CA VAL A 272 -7.11 -17.02 -7.44
C VAL A 272 -7.58 -17.56 -6.09
N PHE A 273 -7.45 -16.77 -5.02
CA PHE A 273 -8.00 -17.10 -3.71
C PHE A 273 -9.50 -17.44 -3.80
N GLY A 274 -10.30 -16.56 -4.42
CA GLY A 274 -11.74 -16.73 -4.52
C GLY A 274 -12.12 -17.99 -5.29
N ALA A 275 -11.48 -18.24 -6.44
CA ALA A 275 -11.71 -19.46 -7.20
C ALA A 275 -11.35 -20.70 -6.39
N TRP A 276 -10.21 -20.69 -5.70
CA TRP A 276 -9.76 -21.82 -4.89
C TRP A 276 -10.69 -22.09 -3.70
N LEU A 277 -11.13 -21.04 -2.99
CA LEU A 277 -12.11 -21.12 -1.91
C LEU A 277 -13.44 -21.71 -2.42
N LEU A 278 -14.00 -21.14 -3.49
CA LEU A 278 -15.31 -21.54 -3.98
C LEU A 278 -15.34 -22.98 -4.51
N ILE A 279 -14.30 -23.41 -5.21
CA ILE A 279 -14.21 -24.78 -5.75
C ILE A 279 -14.00 -25.80 -4.64
N THR A 280 -13.19 -25.48 -3.63
CA THR A 280 -12.80 -26.46 -2.60
C THR A 280 -13.87 -26.59 -1.52
N HIS A 281 -14.46 -25.49 -1.04
CA HIS A 281 -15.48 -25.55 0.02
C HIS A 281 -16.74 -26.30 -0.45
N ALA A 282 -17.07 -26.26 -1.75
CA ALA A 282 -18.20 -27.00 -2.32
C ALA A 282 -18.13 -28.52 -2.06
N ASN A 283 -16.94 -29.05 -1.77
CA ASN A 283 -16.70 -30.45 -1.45
C ASN A 283 -16.54 -30.72 0.07
N LEU A 284 -16.64 -29.70 0.92
CA LEU A 284 -16.38 -29.76 2.36
C LEU A 284 -17.62 -29.37 3.17
N ARG A 285 -18.49 -30.35 3.47
CA ARG A 285 -19.71 -30.13 4.28
C ARG A 285 -19.43 -29.53 5.67
N GLU A 286 -18.25 -29.79 6.24
CA GLU A 286 -17.81 -29.25 7.55
C GLU A 286 -17.59 -27.72 7.54
N SER A 287 -17.46 -27.14 6.34
CA SER A 287 -17.29 -25.70 6.13
C SER A 287 -18.60 -24.95 5.90
N ASP A 288 -19.73 -25.66 5.79
CA ASP A 288 -21.02 -25.04 5.52
C ASP A 288 -21.40 -24.09 6.65
N VAL A 289 -21.67 -22.83 6.27
CA VAL A 289 -22.33 -21.84 7.11
C VAL A 289 -23.72 -21.68 6.55
N GLU A 290 -24.72 -22.22 7.25
CA GLU A 290 -26.12 -22.14 6.84
C GLU A 290 -26.75 -20.85 7.42
N LEU A 291 -27.19 -19.98 6.53
CA LEU A 291 -28.02 -18.82 6.87
C LEU A 291 -29.48 -19.26 6.93
N GLU A 292 -30.10 -19.13 8.10
CA GLU A 292 -31.51 -19.44 8.34
C GLU A 292 -32.36 -18.17 8.54
N GLY A 293 -33.69 -18.36 8.61
CA GLY A 293 -34.66 -17.29 8.86
C GLY A 293 -34.72 -16.25 7.73
N PHE A 294 -34.91 -14.99 8.11
CA PHE A 294 -34.99 -13.83 7.20
C PHE A 294 -33.91 -13.82 6.11
N TRP A 295 -32.67 -14.19 6.44
CA TRP A 295 -31.53 -14.09 5.53
C TRP A 295 -31.60 -15.04 4.33
N SER A 296 -32.29 -16.18 4.46
CA SER A 296 -32.47 -17.12 3.35
C SER A 296 -33.92 -17.18 2.83
N ASN A 297 -34.90 -16.84 3.67
CA ASN A 297 -36.32 -17.02 3.37
C ASN A 297 -37.09 -15.70 3.19
N GLY A 298 -36.58 -14.56 3.68
CA GLY A 298 -37.26 -13.26 3.65
C GLY A 298 -38.42 -13.14 4.67
N LEU A 299 -38.87 -11.91 4.93
CA LEU A 299 -39.81 -11.56 6.01
C LEU A 299 -41.14 -12.36 5.99
N ASN A 300 -41.62 -12.73 4.81
CA ASN A 300 -42.94 -13.37 4.64
C ASN A 300 -42.91 -14.90 4.76
N ARG A 301 -41.74 -15.51 4.97
CA ARG A 301 -41.58 -16.97 5.09
C ARG A 301 -41.18 -17.44 6.47
N ASP A 302 -40.83 -16.53 7.39
CA ASP A 302 -40.48 -16.83 8.78
C ASP A 302 -41.66 -17.33 9.65
N GLY A 303 -42.85 -17.50 9.06
CA GLY A 303 -44.07 -17.98 9.73
C GLY A 303 -44.80 -19.13 9.02
N ALA A 304 -44.22 -19.75 7.99
CA ALA A 304 -44.79 -20.97 7.41
C ALA A 304 -44.52 -22.16 8.33
N ILE A 305 -45.44 -22.34 9.27
CA ILE A 305 -45.57 -23.43 10.25
C ILE A 305 -45.10 -24.77 9.66
N ARG A 306 -44.14 -25.44 10.32
CA ARG A 306 -43.93 -26.89 10.15
C ARG A 306 -45.15 -27.62 10.72
N ILE A 307 -46.22 -27.76 9.93
CA ILE A 307 -47.29 -28.72 10.22
C ILE A 307 -46.85 -30.03 9.58
N GLY A 308 -46.44 -30.98 10.41
CA GLY A 308 -46.05 -32.30 9.92
C GLY A 308 -45.32 -33.19 10.92
N GLU A 309 -45.59 -33.06 12.22
CA GLU A 309 -45.42 -34.17 13.17
C GLU A 309 -46.60 -34.13 14.13
N ASP A 310 -47.77 -34.53 13.62
CA ASP A 310 -48.70 -35.32 14.43
C ASP A 310 -49.55 -36.16 13.49
N ASP A 311 -49.39 -37.48 13.57
CA ASP A 311 -50.47 -38.46 13.46
C ASP A 311 -49.88 -39.88 13.58
N GLY A 312 -50.03 -40.47 14.77
CA GLY A 312 -50.14 -41.93 14.88
C GLY A 312 -49.54 -42.57 16.13
N ALA A 313 -50.39 -42.65 17.17
CA ALA A 313 -50.56 -43.75 18.15
C ALA A 313 -49.45 -44.81 18.30
#